data_AF-A0ABD5YE05-F1
#
_entry.id   AF-A0ABD5YE05-F1
#
_cell.length_a   1.000
_cell.length_b   1.000
_cell.length_c   1.000
_cell.angle_alpha   90.00
_cell.angle_beta   90.00
_cell.angle_gamma   90.00
#
_symmetry.space_group_name_H-M   'P 1'
#
loop_
_entity.id
_entity.type
_entity.pdbx_description
1 polymer ?
#
loop_
_entity_poly.entity_id
_entity_poly.type
_entity_poly.pdbx_seq_one_letter_code
_entity_poly.pdbx_strand_id
1 'polypeptide(L)' 'MTDENSGDDTADLTRTTIELDREVWREVRSDAVADGANVSEKLEEVLVDYYDLET' A
#
# COMPACT_ATOMS: atom_id res chain seq x y z
N MET A 1 25.18 11.97 -7.02
CA MET A 1 23.95 11.93 -7.83
C MET A 1 22.85 11.49 -6.89
N THR A 2 22.05 12.43 -6.43
CA THR A 2 20.81 12.15 -5.71
C THR A 2 19.76 12.81 -6.58
N ASP A 3 19.01 11.99 -7.29
CA ASP A 3 18.00 12.47 -8.24
C ASP A 3 16.85 13.08 -7.41
N GLU A 4 16.90 14.39 -7.22
CA GLU A 4 15.78 15.20 -6.76
C GLU A 4 14.80 15.33 -7.93
N ASN A 5 14.05 14.27 -8.17
CA ASN A 5 12.87 14.32 -9.02
C ASN A 5 11.68 13.73 -8.26
N SER A 6 11.38 14.35 -7.12
CA SER A 6 10.07 14.23 -6.48
C SER A 6 9.11 15.08 -7.30
N GLY A 7 8.57 14.46 -8.35
CA GLY A 7 7.38 14.96 -9.04
C GLY A 7 6.22 15.09 -8.06
N ASP A 8 5.33 16.01 -8.38
CA ASP A 8 4.21 16.54 -7.59
C ASP A 8 3.18 15.49 -7.09
N ASP A 9 3.34 14.21 -7.44
CA ASP A 9 2.39 13.12 -7.12
C ASP A 9 2.56 12.53 -5.71
N THR A 10 3.60 12.91 -4.96
CA THR A 10 3.83 12.40 -3.60
C THR A 10 3.14 13.23 -2.51
N ALA A 11 2.49 14.35 -2.86
CA ALA A 11 1.96 15.31 -1.89
C ALA A 11 0.80 14.75 -1.04
N ASP A 12 0.01 13.81 -1.57
CA ASP A 12 -1.14 13.21 -0.88
C ASP A 12 -0.81 11.87 -0.16
N LEU A 13 0.44 11.41 -0.21
CA LEU A 13 0.80 10.09 0.32
C LEU A 13 1.15 10.16 1.82
N THR A 14 0.22 9.70 2.67
CA THR A 14 0.50 9.54 4.10
C THR A 14 1.21 8.21 4.37
N ARG A 15 2.45 8.27 4.87
CA ARG A 15 3.19 7.07 5.28
C ARG A 15 2.79 6.63 6.68
N THR A 16 2.20 5.46 6.78
CA THR A 16 1.80 4.86 8.06
C THR A 16 2.44 3.48 8.23
N THR A 17 2.98 3.22 9.41
CA THR A 17 3.42 1.89 9.81
C THR A 17 2.33 1.27 10.67
N ILE A 18 1.83 0.10 10.28
CA ILE A 18 0.83 -0.66 11.04
C ILE A 18 1.37 -2.04 11.38
N GLU A 19 0.98 -2.57 12.54
CA GLU A 19 1.27 -3.95 12.93
C GLU A 19 0.12 -4.84 12.49
N LEU A 20 0.43 -5.89 11.74
CA LEU A 20 -0.54 -6.85 11.22
C LEU A 20 -0.22 -8.25 11.74
N ASP A 21 -1.24 -9.07 11.88
CA ASP A 21 -1.07 -10.49 12.11
C ASP A 21 -0.30 -11.13 10.96
N ARG A 22 0.55 -12.10 11.30
CA ARG A 22 1.44 -12.77 10.34
C ARG A 22 0.68 -13.45 9.20
N GLU A 23 -0.52 -13.95 9.48
CA GLU A 23 -1.35 -14.63 8.48
C GLU A 23 -1.91 -13.63 7.46
N VAL A 24 -2.45 -12.50 7.93
CA VAL A 24 -2.92 -11.39 7.09
C VAL A 24 -1.78 -10.82 6.25
N TRP A 25 -0.62 -10.58 6.86
CA TRP A 25 0.56 -10.11 6.14
C TRP A 25 0.99 -11.06 5.01
N ARG A 26 0.91 -12.38 5.24
CA ARG A 26 1.29 -13.37 4.23
C ARG A 26 0.33 -13.36 3.04
N GLU A 27 -0.97 -13.18 3.29
CA GLU A 27 -1.99 -13.09 2.26
C GLU A 27 -1.80 -11.84 1.40
N VAL A 28 -1.81 -10.64 2.02
CA VAL A 28 -1.63 -9.37 1.30
C VAL A 28 -0.32 -9.35 0.51
N ARG A 29 0.77 -9.86 1.09
CA ARG A 29 2.06 -9.97 0.39
C ARG A 29 2.00 -10.95 -0.78
N SER A 30 1.31 -12.08 -0.64
CA SER A 30 1.17 -13.07 -1.72
C SER A 30 0.43 -12.46 -2.90
N ASP A 31 -0.66 -11.75 -2.64
CA ASP A 31 -1.50 -11.14 -3.66
C ASP A 31 -0.77 -9.99 -4.37
N ALA A 32 -0.09 -9.12 -3.61
CA ALA A 32 0.74 -8.08 -4.19
C ALA A 32 1.82 -8.64 -5.12
N VAL A 33 2.47 -9.75 -4.74
CA VAL A 33 3.47 -10.42 -5.60
C VAL A 33 2.83 -11.04 -6.84
N ALA A 34 1.63 -11.61 -6.74
CA ALA A 34 0.91 -12.16 -7.88
C ALA A 34 0.49 -11.08 -8.88
N ASP A 35 0.08 -9.91 -8.38
CA ASP A 35 -0.35 -8.76 -9.18
C ASP A 35 0.83 -7.90 -9.68
N GLY A 36 2.06 -8.16 -9.19
CA GLY A 36 3.25 -7.36 -9.50
C GLY A 36 3.22 -5.95 -8.90
N ALA A 37 2.38 -5.72 -7.88
CA ALA A 37 2.16 -4.45 -7.22
C ALA A 37 2.97 -4.34 -5.90
N ASN A 38 3.08 -3.13 -5.35
CA ASN A 38 3.65 -2.97 -4.01
C ASN A 38 2.66 -3.43 -2.94
N VAL A 39 3.19 -3.99 -1.86
CA VAL A 39 2.37 -4.46 -0.73
C VAL A 39 1.56 -3.32 -0.11
N SER A 40 2.06 -2.08 -0.13
CA SER A 40 1.33 -0.91 0.35
C SER A 40 0.10 -0.57 -0.50
N GLU A 41 0.20 -0.69 -1.83
CA GLU A 41 -0.93 -0.46 -2.74
C GLU A 41 -2.00 -1.53 -2.52
N LYS A 42 -1.59 -2.79 -2.40
CA LYS A 42 -2.54 -3.88 -2.14
C LYS A 42 -3.21 -3.78 -0.77
N LEU A 43 -2.47 -3.35 0.24
CA LEU A 43 -3.00 -3.12 1.57
C LEU A 43 -4.02 -1.97 1.57
N GLU A 44 -3.77 -0.92 0.80
CA GLU A 44 -4.69 0.21 0.66
C GLU A 44 -6.01 -0.22 0.01
N GLU A 45 -5.98 -0.99 -1.08
CA GLU A 45 -7.19 -1.57 -1.70
C GLU A 45 -8.04 -2.34 -0.66
N VAL A 46 -7.40 -3.23 0.11
CA VAL A 46 -8.08 -4.01 1.15
C VAL A 46 -8.69 -3.12 2.23
N LEU A 47 -8.01 -2.05 2.62
CA LEU A 47 -8.50 -1.12 3.64
C LEU A 47 -9.69 -0.28 3.12
N VAL A 48 -9.61 0.20 1.88
CA VAL A 48 -10.70 0.94 1.22
C VAL A 48 -11.95 0.06 1.11
N ASP A 49 -11.78 -1.18 0.64
CA ASP A 49 -12.87 -2.15 0.52
C ASP A 49 -13.46 -2.53 1.88
N TYR A 50 -12.61 -2.75 2.90
CA TYR A 50 -13.07 -3.16 4.23
C TYR A 50 -13.86 -2.08 4.97
N TYR A 51 -13.42 -0.82 4.83
CA TYR A 51 -14.08 0.31 5.50
C TYR A 51 -15.15 0.99 4.64
N ASP A 52 -15.41 0.48 3.43
CA ASP A 52 -16.35 1.07 2.45
C ASP A 52 -16.06 2.57 2.26
N LEU A 53 -14.77 2.91 2.09
CA LEU A 53 -14.33 4.29 1.92
C LEU A 53 -14.63 4.72 0.49
N GLU A 54 -15.61 5.61 0.31
CA GLU A 54 -15.85 6.25 -0.98
C GLU A 54 -14.65 7.14 -1.34
N THR A 55 -13.96 6.79 -2.43
CA THR A 55 -12.76 7.51 -2.93
C THR A 55 -13.11 8.85 -3.57
#